data_AF-A0A8D0BKM2-F1
#
_entry.id   AF-A0A8D0BKM2-F1
#
_cell.length_a   1.000
_cell.length_b   1.000
_cell.length_c   1.000
_cell.angle_alpha   90.00
_cell.angle_beta   90.00
_cell.angle_gamma   90.00
#
_symmetry.space_group_name_H-M   'P 1'
#
loop_
_entity.id
_entity.type
_entity.pdbx_description
1 polymer ?
#
loop_
_entity_poly.entity_id
_entity_poly.type
_entity_poly.pdbx_seq_one_letter_code
_entity_poly.pdbx_strand_id
1 'polypeptide(L)'
;MGERKIYKKRKAGAWCELTRDYSRTVVSEPCICAEWDFECDYGYERHSNNQCIPAFWFNPSSQLKDCSLGQNYLNSTGYRKIISNNCTDGLREKYAAKSEQCPGKAPRGLHVLTSNGKLVAEQGYNTTFVILLEEGDLQRTNIQLDFGDGTAVSYANFSPIEDGIRHVYKSTGIFQVTAYAENNLGSDLAALFLHVVCK
;
A
#
# COMPACT_ATOMS: atom_id res chain seq x y z
N MET A 1 -0.75 19.70 -23.66
CA MET A 1 0.35 19.41 -22.72
C MET A 1 0.85 20.68 -22.03
N GLY A 2 -0.02 21.64 -21.72
CA GLY A 2 0.33 22.81 -20.90
C GLY A 2 1.55 23.63 -21.32
N GLU A 3 1.88 23.67 -22.61
CA GLU A 3 3.06 24.37 -23.10
C GLU A 3 2.81 24.90 -24.51
N ARG A 4 3.16 26.16 -24.74
CA ARG A 4 3.16 26.79 -26.06
C ARG A 4 4.53 26.58 -26.70
N LYS A 5 4.54 25.90 -27.85
CA LYS A 5 5.76 25.66 -28.64
C LYS A 5 5.72 26.40 -29.97
N ILE A 6 6.79 27.10 -30.28
CA ILE A 6 6.99 27.74 -31.57
C ILE A 6 8.13 27.03 -32.28
N TYR A 7 7.86 26.52 -33.48
CA TYR A 7 8.83 25.78 -34.28
C TYR A 7 9.28 26.60 -35.49
N LYS A 8 10.55 26.47 -35.87
CA LYS A 8 11.04 26.97 -37.15
C LYS A 8 10.62 26.04 -38.27
N LYS A 9 10.13 26.63 -39.36
CA LYS A 9 9.87 25.93 -40.63
C LYS A 9 10.75 26.53 -41.71
N ARG A 10 11.22 25.70 -42.64
CA ARG A 10 11.94 26.17 -43.82
C ARG A 10 11.00 27.07 -44.64
N LYS A 11 11.51 28.19 -45.13
CA LYS A 11 10.74 29.07 -46.03
C LYS A 11 10.39 28.32 -47.32
N ALA A 12 9.17 28.53 -47.80
CA ALA A 12 8.75 27.97 -49.08
C ALA A 12 9.67 28.47 -50.21
N GLY A 13 10.10 27.58 -51.11
CA GLY A 13 11.01 27.90 -52.21
C GLY A 13 12.50 28.00 -51.84
N ALA A 14 12.89 27.81 -50.57
CA ALA A 14 14.29 27.81 -50.17
C ALA A 14 14.96 26.43 -50.41
N TRP A 15 16.03 26.42 -51.21
CA TRP A 15 16.87 25.26 -51.48
C TRP A 15 18.07 25.24 -50.54
N CYS A 16 17.84 24.80 -49.30
CA CYS A 16 18.90 24.63 -48.31
C CYS A 16 18.68 23.35 -47.49
N GLU A 17 19.78 22.80 -47.00
CA GLU A 17 19.82 21.63 -46.13
C GLU A 17 19.79 22.06 -44.64
N LEU A 18 19.09 21.30 -43.81
CA LEU A 18 19.06 21.51 -42.37
C LEU A 18 20.23 20.73 -41.76
N THR A 19 21.14 21.41 -41.07
CA THR A 19 22.28 20.81 -40.38
C THR A 19 21.86 19.86 -39.25
N ARG A 20 22.73 18.90 -38.89
CA ARG A 20 22.48 17.90 -37.83
C ARG A 20 22.11 18.51 -36.47
N ASP A 21 22.69 19.67 -36.13
CA ASP A 21 22.47 20.36 -34.85
C ASP A 21 21.33 21.39 -34.90
N TYR A 22 20.43 21.28 -35.88
CA TYR A 22 19.33 22.24 -36.03
C TYR A 22 18.28 22.09 -34.94
N SER A 23 18.24 23.03 -34.00
CA SER A 23 17.14 23.15 -33.04
C SER A 23 15.85 23.58 -33.75
N ARG A 24 14.86 22.67 -33.77
CA ARG A 24 13.53 22.92 -34.37
C ARG A 24 12.66 23.84 -33.50
N THR A 25 12.87 23.86 -32.19
CA THR A 25 12.05 24.62 -31.23
C THR A 25 12.72 25.96 -30.91
N VAL A 26 11.97 27.04 -31.01
CA VAL A 26 12.45 28.42 -30.75
C VAL A 26 12.04 28.89 -29.37
N VAL A 27 10.80 28.59 -28.99
CA VAL A 27 10.18 29.03 -27.75
C VAL A 27 9.41 27.85 -27.18
N SER A 28 9.55 27.67 -25.88
CA SER A 28 8.88 26.64 -25.08
C SER A 28 8.46 27.31 -23.79
N GLU A 29 7.17 27.68 -23.69
CA GLU A 29 6.64 28.45 -22.55
C GLU A 29 5.49 27.69 -21.89
N PRO A 30 5.53 27.45 -20.57
CA PRO A 30 4.46 26.78 -19.87
C PRO A 30 3.19 27.64 -19.86
N CYS A 31 2.04 26.98 -19.92
CA CYS A 31 0.73 27.62 -19.81
C CYS A 31 0.16 27.44 -18.38
N ILE A 32 -0.86 28.24 -18.04
CA ILE A 32 -1.66 28.05 -16.82
C ILE A 32 -2.48 26.76 -16.98
N CYS A 33 -2.56 25.92 -15.95
CA CYS A 33 -3.31 24.67 -16.04
C CYS A 33 -4.82 24.93 -16.07
N ALA A 34 -5.51 24.24 -16.96
CA ALA A 34 -6.97 24.24 -17.07
C ALA A 34 -7.53 22.81 -16.91
N GLU A 35 -8.86 22.64 -16.98
CA GLU A 35 -9.52 21.36 -16.68
C GLU A 35 -9.07 20.22 -17.60
N TRP A 36 -8.73 20.52 -18.85
CA TRP A 36 -8.25 19.56 -19.85
C TRP A 36 -6.79 19.12 -19.65
N ASP A 37 -6.05 19.75 -18.73
CA ASP A 37 -4.69 19.33 -18.36
C ASP A 37 -4.67 18.23 -17.28
N PHE A 38 -5.86 17.81 -16.81
CA PHE A 38 -6.06 16.77 -15.80
C PHE A 38 -6.90 15.61 -16.32
N GLU A 39 -6.63 14.43 -15.78
CA GLU A 39 -7.41 13.21 -15.98
C GLU A 39 -7.85 12.63 -14.64
N CYS A 40 -8.79 11.68 -14.66
CA CYS A 40 -9.23 11.03 -13.43
C CYS A 40 -8.11 10.16 -12.86
N ASP A 41 -7.95 10.22 -11.55
CA ASP A 41 -6.97 9.41 -10.84
C ASP A 41 -7.46 7.95 -10.67
N TYR A 42 -6.60 7.09 -10.14
CA TYR A 42 -6.93 5.70 -9.88
C TYR A 42 -8.23 5.55 -9.07
N GLY A 43 -9.14 4.73 -9.58
CA GLY A 43 -10.43 4.49 -8.92
C GLY A 43 -11.48 5.57 -9.14
N TYR A 44 -11.20 6.58 -9.98
CA TYR A 44 -12.18 7.60 -10.38
C TYR A 44 -12.50 7.51 -11.87
N GLU A 45 -13.75 7.73 -12.21
CA GLU A 45 -14.27 7.69 -13.58
C GLU A 45 -14.93 9.02 -13.96
N ARG A 46 -14.85 9.39 -15.25
CA ARG A 46 -15.50 10.60 -15.76
C ARG A 46 -17.01 10.40 -15.84
N HIS A 47 -17.75 11.22 -15.12
CA HIS A 47 -19.20 11.29 -15.22
C HIS A 47 -19.65 12.23 -16.35
N SER A 48 -20.95 12.21 -16.67
CA SER A 48 -21.55 12.99 -17.78
C SER A 48 -21.36 14.51 -17.66
N ASN A 49 -21.11 15.01 -16.45
CA ASN A 49 -20.83 16.42 -16.15
C ASN A 49 -19.32 16.76 -16.22
N ASN A 50 -18.49 15.90 -16.82
CA ASN A 50 -17.03 16.00 -16.88
C ASN A 50 -16.30 15.96 -15.52
N GLN A 51 -16.99 15.62 -14.43
CA GLN A 51 -16.36 15.46 -13.12
C GLN A 51 -15.85 14.04 -12.92
N CYS A 52 -14.71 13.90 -12.26
CA CYS A 52 -14.19 12.62 -11.80
C CYS A 52 -14.88 12.23 -10.49
N ILE A 53 -15.60 11.11 -10.50
CA ILE A 53 -16.29 10.54 -9.33
C ILE A 53 -15.72 9.16 -9.01
N PRO A 54 -15.73 8.71 -7.75
CA PRO A 54 -15.28 7.36 -7.42
C PRO A 54 -16.06 6.30 -8.19
N ALA A 55 -15.34 5.34 -8.77
CA ALA A 55 -15.93 4.16 -9.37
C ALA A 55 -16.56 3.27 -8.30
N PHE A 56 -17.54 2.45 -8.68
CA PHE A 56 -18.31 1.63 -7.72
C PHE A 56 -17.47 0.65 -6.89
N TRP A 57 -16.31 0.22 -7.40
CA TRP A 57 -15.39 -0.73 -6.76
C TRP A 57 -14.33 -0.04 -5.90
N PHE A 58 -14.22 1.29 -5.99
CA PHE A 58 -13.19 2.07 -5.32
C PHE A 58 -13.78 2.87 -4.15
N ASN A 59 -13.15 2.74 -2.98
CA ASN A 59 -13.50 3.56 -1.82
C ASN A 59 -12.38 4.57 -1.55
N PRO A 60 -12.62 5.88 -1.73
CA PRO A 60 -11.63 6.93 -1.42
C PRO A 60 -11.16 6.92 0.04
N SER A 61 -11.98 6.41 0.95
CA SER A 61 -11.63 6.28 2.37
C SER A 61 -10.81 5.03 2.68
N SER A 62 -10.60 4.14 1.70
CA SER A 62 -9.70 2.99 1.88
C SER A 62 -8.27 3.48 2.02
N GLN A 63 -7.68 3.21 3.18
CA GLN A 63 -6.34 3.69 3.50
C GLN A 63 -5.28 2.94 2.68
N LEU A 64 -4.29 3.68 2.17
CA LEU A 64 -3.16 3.13 1.41
C LEU A 64 -2.53 1.94 2.14
N LYS A 65 -2.25 0.83 1.45
CA LYS A 65 -1.66 -0.39 2.04
C LYS A 65 -0.46 -0.07 2.93
N ASP A 66 0.42 0.82 2.46
CA ASP A 66 1.66 1.24 3.10
C ASP A 66 1.54 2.62 3.79
N CYS A 67 0.60 2.78 4.72
CA CYS A 67 0.45 4.02 5.52
C CYS A 67 0.71 3.70 6.99
N SER A 68 1.88 4.08 7.51
CA SER A 68 2.23 3.91 8.93
C SER A 68 1.86 5.13 9.77
N LEU A 69 1.58 4.92 11.06
CA LEU A 69 1.09 5.98 11.94
C LEU A 69 2.19 7.04 12.18
N GLY A 70 1.91 8.29 11.80
CA GLY A 70 2.87 9.40 11.86
C GLY A 70 3.52 9.75 10.52
N GLN A 71 3.31 8.94 9.48
CA GLN A 71 3.60 9.33 8.10
C GLN A 71 2.45 10.15 7.51
N ASN A 72 2.75 10.91 6.46
CA ASN A 72 1.76 11.59 5.65
C ASN A 72 1.61 10.87 4.32
N TYR A 73 0.38 10.79 3.82
CA TYR A 73 0.07 10.29 2.50
C TYR A 73 -0.60 11.38 1.66
N LEU A 74 -0.51 11.25 0.34
CA LEU A 74 -1.17 12.15 -0.59
C LEU A 74 -2.57 11.59 -0.88
N ASN A 75 -3.59 12.22 -0.30
CA ASN A 75 -4.98 11.90 -0.59
C ASN A 75 -5.41 12.54 -1.91
N SER A 76 -5.90 11.71 -2.83
CA SER A 76 -6.30 12.15 -4.16
C SER A 76 -7.62 12.93 -4.11
N THR A 77 -7.70 14.01 -4.90
CA THR A 77 -8.96 14.75 -5.11
C THR A 77 -9.85 14.10 -6.19
N GLY A 78 -9.42 12.97 -6.75
CA GLY A 78 -10.04 12.31 -7.89
C GLY A 78 -9.46 12.71 -9.24
N TYR A 79 -8.53 13.67 -9.25
CA TYR A 79 -7.87 14.18 -10.45
C TYR A 79 -6.36 14.02 -10.32
N ARG A 80 -5.70 13.81 -11.45
CA ARG A 80 -4.24 13.85 -11.57
C ARG A 80 -3.82 14.62 -12.81
N LYS A 81 -2.66 15.26 -12.74
CA LYS A 81 -2.08 15.97 -13.88
C LYS A 81 -1.69 14.96 -14.96
N ILE A 82 -2.02 15.23 -16.22
CA ILE A 82 -1.59 14.38 -17.34
C ILE A 82 -0.06 14.28 -17.34
N ILE A 83 0.45 13.05 -17.47
CA ILE A 83 1.90 12.79 -17.49
C ILE A 83 2.54 13.59 -18.63
N SER A 84 3.70 14.19 -18.37
CA SER A 84 4.43 15.07 -19.30
C SER A 84 3.75 16.40 -19.66
N ASN A 85 2.66 16.77 -18.98
CA ASN A 85 2.08 18.10 -19.10
C ASN A 85 2.88 19.13 -18.29
N ASN A 86 3.27 20.26 -18.90
CA ASN A 86 4.17 21.24 -18.29
C ASN A 86 3.47 22.51 -17.75
N CYS A 87 2.15 22.49 -17.56
CA CYS A 87 1.46 23.65 -16.98
C CYS A 87 1.86 23.88 -15.51
N THR A 88 1.85 25.13 -15.02
CA THR A 88 2.42 25.48 -13.69
C THR A 88 1.40 25.87 -12.63
N ASP A 89 0.39 26.67 -12.98
CA ASP A 89 -0.50 27.37 -12.05
C ASP A 89 -1.99 27.04 -12.30
N GLY A 90 -2.90 27.86 -11.77
CA GLY A 90 -4.34 27.75 -12.03
C GLY A 90 -4.97 26.61 -11.27
N LEU A 91 -5.57 25.65 -11.98
CA LEU A 91 -6.29 24.53 -11.35
C LEU A 91 -5.37 23.47 -10.72
N ARG A 92 -4.04 23.63 -10.81
CA ARG A 92 -3.07 22.73 -10.19
C ARG A 92 -3.29 22.58 -8.69
N GLU A 93 -3.45 23.67 -7.95
CA GLU A 93 -3.63 23.58 -6.49
C GLU A 93 -4.98 22.95 -6.10
N LYS A 94 -6.01 23.19 -6.91
CA LYS A 94 -7.35 22.63 -6.70
C LYS A 94 -7.37 21.12 -6.86
N TYR A 95 -6.67 20.60 -7.87
CA TYR A 95 -6.67 19.19 -8.24
C TYR A 95 -5.47 18.39 -7.71
N ALA A 96 -4.43 19.06 -7.21
CA ALA A 96 -3.32 18.38 -6.56
C ALA A 96 -3.80 17.55 -5.37
N ALA A 97 -3.20 16.37 -5.21
CA ALA A 97 -3.41 15.55 -4.05
C ALA A 97 -2.99 16.31 -2.78
N LYS A 98 -3.77 16.16 -1.71
CA LYS A 98 -3.57 16.87 -0.45
C LYS A 98 -2.82 15.98 0.52
N SER A 99 -1.81 16.53 1.19
CA SER A 99 -1.11 15.81 2.24
C SER A 99 -2.03 15.65 3.44
N GLU A 100 -2.27 14.42 3.85
CA GLU A 100 -3.05 14.05 5.03
C GLU A 100 -2.23 13.10 5.91
N GLN A 101 -2.51 13.10 7.20
CA GLN A 101 -1.84 12.24 8.15
C GLN A 101 -2.46 10.84 8.13
N CYS A 102 -1.65 9.78 8.14
CA CYS A 102 -2.14 8.40 8.18
C CYS A 102 -3.01 8.19 9.44
N PRO A 103 -4.29 7.77 9.33
CA PRO A 103 -5.16 7.56 10.49
C PRO A 103 -4.83 6.32 11.33
N GLY A 104 -3.83 5.52 10.91
CA GLY A 104 -3.55 4.21 11.47
C GLY A 104 -4.56 3.15 11.02
N LYS A 105 -4.13 1.88 11.07
CA LYS A 105 -4.92 0.72 10.66
C LYS A 105 -5.14 -0.23 11.82
N ALA A 106 -6.37 -0.70 11.99
CA ALA A 106 -6.65 -1.86 12.83
C ALA A 106 -6.00 -3.12 12.21
N PRO A 107 -5.55 -4.08 13.04
CA PRO A 107 -5.03 -5.34 12.52
C PRO A 107 -6.14 -6.09 11.77
N ARG A 108 -5.85 -6.59 10.57
CA ARG A 108 -6.73 -7.48 9.80
C ARG A 108 -5.93 -8.50 8.99
N GLY A 109 -6.54 -9.66 8.77
CA GLY A 109 -5.93 -10.75 8.03
C GLY A 109 -4.78 -11.35 8.81
N LEU A 110 -4.99 -11.59 10.11
CA LEU A 110 -4.05 -12.31 10.95
C LEU A 110 -4.08 -13.80 10.59
N HIS A 111 -2.90 -14.37 10.37
CA HIS A 111 -2.72 -15.80 10.12
C HIS A 111 -1.60 -16.35 11.00
N VAL A 112 -1.80 -17.57 11.52
CA VAL A 112 -0.80 -18.33 12.26
C VAL A 112 -0.47 -19.60 11.49
N LEU A 113 0.81 -19.79 11.19
CA LEU A 113 1.33 -20.91 10.40
C LEU A 113 2.48 -21.58 11.14
N THR A 114 2.79 -22.83 10.81
CA THR A 114 4.05 -23.46 11.19
C THR A 114 5.11 -23.16 10.12
N SER A 115 6.38 -23.04 10.50
CA SER A 115 7.46 -22.73 9.55
C SER A 115 7.63 -23.75 8.43
N ASN A 116 7.19 -24.99 8.66
CA ASN A 116 7.20 -26.09 7.70
C ASN A 116 5.86 -26.29 6.97
N GLY A 117 4.84 -25.49 7.27
CA GLY A 117 3.48 -25.60 6.73
C GLY A 117 2.71 -26.87 7.15
N LYS A 118 3.23 -27.67 8.09
CA LYS A 118 2.58 -28.90 8.56
C LYS A 118 1.78 -28.64 9.82
N LEU A 119 0.61 -29.26 9.91
CA LEU A 119 -0.26 -29.23 11.10
C LEU A 119 0.04 -30.37 12.08
N VAL A 120 1.25 -30.94 11.99
CA VAL A 120 1.70 -32.05 12.82
C VAL A 120 3.06 -31.71 13.42
N ALA A 121 3.20 -31.93 14.72
CA ALA A 121 4.44 -31.72 15.47
C ALA A 121 4.81 -32.98 16.27
N GLU A 122 6.10 -33.17 16.53
CA GLU A 122 6.59 -34.26 17.38
C GLU A 122 6.74 -33.77 18.82
N GLN A 123 6.28 -34.58 19.78
CA GLN A 123 6.47 -34.32 21.21
C GLN A 123 7.98 -34.16 21.52
N GLY A 124 8.33 -33.12 22.27
CA GLY A 124 9.72 -32.85 22.68
C GLY A 124 10.62 -32.19 21.62
N TYR A 125 10.10 -31.86 20.43
CA TYR A 125 10.84 -31.14 19.39
C TYR A 125 10.38 -29.68 19.26
N ASN A 126 11.30 -28.81 18.80
CA ASN A 126 11.00 -27.41 18.54
C ASN A 126 10.05 -27.27 17.34
N THR A 127 8.86 -26.74 17.59
CA THR A 127 7.91 -26.29 16.57
C THR A 127 8.00 -24.79 16.46
N THR A 128 8.21 -24.27 15.25
CA THR A 128 8.29 -22.84 14.99
C THR A 128 6.98 -22.35 14.36
N PHE A 129 6.41 -21.29 14.94
CA PHE A 129 5.21 -20.61 14.46
C PHE A 129 5.56 -19.28 13.81
N VAL A 130 4.91 -18.98 12.70
CA VAL A 130 5.06 -17.73 11.95
C VAL A 130 3.72 -17.02 11.97
N ILE A 131 3.74 -15.74 12.29
CA ILE A 131 2.56 -14.89 12.33
C ILE A 131 2.63 -13.95 11.12
N LEU A 132 1.56 -13.94 10.33
CA LEU A 132 1.40 -13.04 9.19
C LEU A 132 0.22 -12.10 9.47
N LEU A 133 0.38 -10.83 9.12
CA LEU A 133 -0.66 -9.82 9.23
C LEU A 133 -0.75 -9.09 7.88
N GLU A 134 -1.93 -9.10 7.26
CA GLU A 134 -2.15 -8.47 5.95
C GLU A 134 -2.28 -6.95 6.06
N GLU A 135 -3.00 -6.45 7.07
CA GLU A 135 -3.19 -5.03 7.33
C GLU A 135 -2.96 -4.71 8.81
N GLY A 136 -2.30 -3.58 9.09
CA GLY A 136 -2.03 -3.12 10.45
C GLY A 136 -0.63 -2.54 10.59
N ASP A 137 -0.39 -1.79 11.66
CA ASP A 137 0.94 -1.29 11.99
C ASP A 137 1.63 -2.24 12.98
N LEU A 138 2.53 -3.10 12.48
CA LEU A 138 3.24 -4.09 13.30
C LEU A 138 4.02 -3.48 14.47
N GLN A 139 4.48 -2.23 14.33
CA GLN A 139 5.26 -1.54 15.37
C GLN A 139 4.38 -1.07 16.54
N ARG A 140 3.06 -1.05 16.38
CA ARG A 140 2.10 -0.56 17.38
C ARG A 140 1.00 -1.57 17.69
N THR A 141 1.18 -2.81 17.25
CA THR A 141 0.22 -3.90 17.45
C THR A 141 0.82 -4.89 18.44
N ASN A 142 0.11 -5.13 19.53
CA ASN A 142 0.46 -6.16 20.50
C ASN A 142 -0.02 -7.51 19.95
N ILE A 143 0.85 -8.51 19.94
CA ILE A 143 0.54 -9.85 19.47
C ILE A 143 0.73 -10.83 20.62
N GLN A 144 -0.34 -11.53 20.97
CA GLN A 144 -0.35 -12.63 21.92
C GLN A 144 -0.51 -13.95 21.17
N LEU A 145 0.37 -14.92 21.44
CA LEU A 145 0.29 -16.28 20.91
C LEU A 145 0.10 -17.25 22.08
N ASP A 146 -1.04 -17.92 22.13
CA ASP A 146 -1.35 -19.00 23.06
C ASP A 146 -1.18 -20.34 22.34
N PHE A 147 -0.37 -21.24 22.90
CA PHE A 147 -0.06 -22.53 22.29
C PHE A 147 -1.12 -23.62 22.58
N GLY A 148 -2.11 -23.32 23.42
CA GLY A 148 -3.20 -24.24 23.78
C GLY A 148 -2.84 -25.26 24.86
N ASP A 149 -1.62 -25.21 25.41
CA ASP A 149 -1.13 -26.08 26.49
C ASP A 149 -0.98 -25.33 27.82
N GLY A 150 -1.56 -24.12 27.92
CA GLY A 150 -1.45 -23.23 29.06
C GLY A 150 -0.23 -22.31 29.03
N THR A 151 0.62 -22.42 28.00
CA THR A 151 1.70 -21.45 27.76
C THR A 151 1.28 -20.42 26.71
N ALA A 152 1.57 -19.16 26.98
CA ALA A 152 1.32 -18.06 26.07
C ALA A 152 2.48 -17.05 26.12
N VAL A 153 2.72 -16.37 25.01
CA VAL A 153 3.74 -15.33 24.85
C VAL A 153 3.10 -14.08 24.27
N SER A 154 3.56 -12.90 24.70
CA SER A 154 3.10 -11.62 24.18
C SER A 154 4.26 -10.74 23.72
N TYR A 155 4.06 -10.02 22.61
CA TYR A 155 5.05 -9.19 21.96
C TYR A 155 4.45 -7.83 21.58
N ALA A 156 5.06 -6.73 22.04
CA ALA A 156 4.54 -5.36 21.83
C ALA A 156 5.17 -4.61 20.65
N ASN A 157 6.32 -5.06 20.12
CA ASN A 157 7.06 -4.42 19.02
C ASN A 157 7.52 -5.49 18.02
N PHE A 158 6.57 -6.07 17.30
CA PHE A 158 6.85 -7.17 16.39
C PHE A 158 7.50 -6.63 15.11
N SER A 159 8.81 -6.78 14.95
CA SER A 159 9.37 -6.84 13.58
C SER A 159 8.86 -8.14 12.93
N PRO A 160 8.71 -8.22 11.59
CA PRO A 160 8.45 -9.50 10.93
C PRO A 160 9.52 -10.49 11.42
N ILE A 161 9.11 -11.44 12.27
CA ILE A 161 10.03 -12.38 12.88
C ILE A 161 10.45 -13.34 11.79
N GLU A 162 11.57 -13.07 11.14
CA GLU A 162 12.13 -13.94 10.10
C GLU A 162 12.42 -15.36 10.65
N ASP A 163 12.67 -15.49 11.96
CA ASP A 163 13.00 -16.76 12.61
C ASP A 163 11.81 -17.51 13.25
N GLY A 164 10.60 -16.94 13.25
CA GLY A 164 9.40 -17.42 13.94
C GLY A 164 9.52 -17.60 15.47
N ILE A 165 8.42 -17.99 16.12
CA ILE A 165 8.30 -18.23 17.56
C ILE A 165 8.41 -19.74 17.82
N ARG A 166 9.37 -20.16 18.64
CA ARG A 166 9.64 -21.58 18.92
C ARG A 166 8.91 -22.03 20.18
N HIS A 167 8.33 -23.22 20.14
CA HIS A 167 7.69 -23.88 21.28
C HIS A 167 7.93 -25.39 21.27
N VAL A 168 7.88 -26.01 22.45
CA VAL A 168 8.05 -27.46 22.63
C VAL A 168 6.89 -28.02 23.43
N TYR A 169 6.10 -28.90 22.80
CA TYR A 169 4.99 -29.57 23.45
C TYR A 169 5.46 -30.74 24.32
N LYS A 170 4.99 -30.76 25.57
CA LYS A 170 5.31 -31.79 26.56
C LYS A 170 4.36 -32.99 26.53
N SER A 171 3.14 -32.82 26.03
CA SER A 171 2.12 -33.86 25.92
C SER A 171 1.66 -34.02 24.48
N THR A 172 1.16 -35.20 24.15
CA THR A 172 0.53 -35.47 22.86
C THR A 172 -0.96 -35.15 22.90
N GLY A 173 -1.51 -34.86 21.72
CA GLY A 173 -2.91 -34.45 21.59
C GLY A 173 -3.10 -33.39 20.51
N ILE A 174 -4.31 -32.86 20.45
CA ILE A 174 -4.67 -31.77 19.54
C ILE A 174 -4.69 -30.50 20.36
N PHE A 175 -3.86 -29.53 19.96
CA PHE A 175 -3.76 -28.22 20.61
C PHE A 175 -4.35 -27.16 19.68
N GLN A 176 -5.10 -26.22 20.26
CA GLN A 176 -5.59 -25.04 19.56
C GLN A 176 -4.63 -23.89 19.83
N VAL A 177 -3.80 -23.57 18.83
CA VAL A 177 -2.90 -22.42 18.88
C VAL A 177 -3.69 -21.20 18.45
N THR A 178 -3.75 -20.17 19.29
CA THR A 178 -4.46 -18.92 18.98
C THR A 178 -3.51 -17.74 18.96
N ALA A 179 -3.58 -16.95 17.89
CA ALA A 179 -2.90 -15.68 17.78
C ALA A 179 -3.94 -14.56 17.90
N TYR A 180 -3.67 -13.60 18.77
CA TYR A 180 -4.50 -12.41 18.99
C TYR A 180 -3.65 -11.17 18.74
N ALA A 181 -4.07 -10.32 17.81
CA ALA A 181 -3.43 -9.06 17.50
C ALA A 181 -4.34 -7.90 17.90
N GLU A 182 -3.80 -6.92 18.62
CA GLU A 182 -4.59 -5.79 19.14
C GLU A 182 -3.83 -4.47 19.04
N ASN A 183 -4.55 -3.42 18.68
CA ASN A 183 -4.10 -2.05 18.80
C ASN A 183 -5.25 -1.11 19.18
N ASN A 184 -4.96 0.19 19.29
CA ASN A 184 -5.95 1.19 19.71
C ASN A 184 -7.14 1.38 18.73
N LEU A 185 -7.10 0.75 17.55
CA LEU A 185 -8.13 0.87 16.52
C LEU A 185 -8.97 -0.41 16.39
N GLY A 186 -8.51 -1.55 16.91
CA GLY A 186 -9.24 -2.80 16.88
C GLY A 186 -8.36 -4.02 17.16
N SER A 187 -8.92 -5.19 16.93
CA SER A 187 -8.24 -6.47 17.12
C SER A 187 -8.63 -7.49 16.06
N ASP A 188 -7.75 -8.48 15.88
CA ASP A 188 -7.96 -9.64 15.02
C ASP A 188 -7.52 -10.92 15.73
N LEU A 189 -8.17 -12.04 15.40
CA LEU A 189 -7.95 -13.34 16.02
C LEU A 189 -7.79 -14.42 14.96
N ALA A 190 -6.73 -15.20 15.07
CA ALA A 190 -6.48 -16.36 14.22
C ALA A 190 -6.28 -17.62 15.07
N ALA A 191 -6.69 -18.77 14.55
CA ALA A 191 -6.51 -20.04 15.24
C ALA A 191 -6.02 -21.13 14.29
N LEU A 192 -5.18 -22.01 14.82
CA LEU A 192 -4.62 -23.18 14.15
C LEU A 192 -4.79 -24.41 15.05
N PHE A 193 -5.28 -25.51 14.49
CA PHE A 193 -5.30 -26.80 15.21
C PHE A 193 -4.05 -27.60 14.84
N LEU A 194 -3.23 -27.90 15.84
CA LEU A 194 -1.98 -28.65 15.69
C LEU A 194 -2.11 -30.02 16.34
N HIS A 195 -1.79 -31.07 15.61
CA HIS A 195 -1.73 -32.43 16.14
C HIS A 195 -0.31 -32.79 16.58
N VAL A 196 -0.10 -32.96 17.88
CA VAL A 196 1.19 -33.38 18.44
C VAL A 196 1.17 -34.88 18.66
N VAL A 197 2.05 -35.58 17.95
CA VAL A 197 2.13 -37.05 17.95
C VAL A 197 3.34 -37.54 18.73
N CYS A 198 3.22 -38.76 19.26
CA CYS A 198 4.37 -39.53 19.73
C CYS A 198 5.22 -39.92 18.53
N LYS A 199 6.50 -40.17 18.78
CA LYS A 199 7.36 -40.86 17.84
C LYS A 199 7.11 -42.37 17.84
#